data_AF-A0A6N7ILA1-F1
#
_entry.id   AF-A0A6N7ILA1-F1
#
_cell.length_a   1.000
_cell.length_b   1.000
_cell.length_c   1.000
_cell.angle_alpha   90.00
_cell.angle_beta   90.00
_cell.angle_gamma   90.00
#
_symmetry.space_group_name_H-M   'P 1'
#
loop_
_entity.id
_entity.type
_entity.pdbx_description
1 polymer ?
#
loop_
_entity_poly.entity_id
_entity_poly.type
_entity_poly.pdbx_seq_one_letter_code
_entity_poly.pdbx_strand_id
1 'polypeptide(L)' 'MKQAVDEVERQLIMLASQRCKTTYEMASALQVNQSTIVRKIQKYRVYPTGSKQKKLMKNTK' A
#
# COMPACT_ATOMS: atom_id res chain seq x y z
N MET A 1 6.25 21.83 1.51
CA MET A 1 7.13 20.70 1.90
C MET A 1 6.36 19.45 2.34
N LYS A 2 5.49 19.52 3.37
CA LYS A 2 4.81 18.33 3.93
C LYS A 2 3.89 17.57 2.96
N GLN A 3 3.25 18.25 2.01
CA GLN A 3 2.31 17.62 1.07
C GLN A 3 2.98 16.64 0.09
N ALA A 4 4.19 16.96 -0.39
CA ALA A 4 4.91 16.10 -1.32
C ALA A 4 5.31 14.77 -0.67
N VAL A 5 5.74 14.82 0.59
CA VAL A 5 6.07 13.62 1.37
C VAL A 5 4.82 12.78 1.61
N ASP A 6 3.71 13.42 2.02
CA ASP A 6 2.46 12.71 2.27
C ASP A 6 1.90 11.99 1.04
N GLU A 7 2.05 12.58 -0.15
CA GLU A 7 1.62 11.96 -1.41
C GLU A 7 2.53 10.78 -1.80
N VAL A 8 3.85 10.92 -1.66
CA VAL A 8 4.79 9.81 -1.90
C VAL A 8 4.53 8.65 -0.96
N GLU A 9 4.30 8.93 0.34
CA GLU A 9 3.95 7.91 1.31
C GLU A 9 2.64 7.20 0.95
N ARG A 10 1.62 7.95 0.52
CA ARG A 10 0.35 7.39 0.05
C ARG A 10 0.55 6.45 -1.14
N GLN A 11 1.34 6.86 -2.12
CA GLN A 11 1.63 6.06 -3.32
C GLN A 11 2.39 4.78 -2.99
N LEU A 12 3.38 4.84 -2.09
CA LEU A 12 4.11 3.66 -1.61
C LEU A 12 3.18 2.65 -0.93
N ILE A 13 2.31 3.10 -0.04
CA ILE A 13 1.36 2.24 0.66
C ILE A 13 0.35 1.64 -0.32
N MET A 14 -0.11 2.42 -1.30
CA MET A 14 -0.98 1.94 -2.36
C MET A 14 -0.31 0.84 -3.19
N LEU A 15 0.91 1.05 -3.67
CA LEU A 15 1.66 0.05 -4.43
C LEU A 15 1.94 -1.23 -3.61
N ALA A 16 2.31 -1.08 -2.34
CA ALA A 16 2.49 -2.22 -1.45
C ALA A 16 1.17 -2.98 -1.23
N SER A 17 0.04 -2.29 -1.08
CA SER A 17 -1.28 -2.92 -0.92
C SER A 17 -1.78 -3.69 -2.15
N GLN A 18 -1.24 -3.35 -3.33
CA GLN A 18 -1.52 -4.04 -4.59
C GLN A 18 -0.66 -5.30 -4.78
N ARG A 19 0.58 -5.27 -4.28
CA ARG A 19 1.57 -6.35 -4.43
C ARG A 19 1.49 -7.37 -3.30
N CYS A 20 1.16 -6.93 -2.10
CA CYS A 20 1.13 -7.72 -0.88
C CYS A 20 -0.31 -7.96 -0.41
N LYS A 21 -0.54 -9.11 0.22
CA LYS A 21 -1.85 -9.54 0.71
C LYS A 21 -2.08 -9.21 2.17
N THR A 22 -1.01 -9.01 2.94
CA THR A 22 -1.08 -8.77 4.38
C THR A 22 -0.26 -7.55 4.79
N THR A 23 -0.59 -6.97 5.94
CA THR A 23 0.19 -5.85 6.51
C THR A 23 1.60 -6.27 6.89
N TYR A 24 1.80 -7.54 7.24
CA TYR A 24 3.13 -8.11 7.51
C TYR A 24 4.00 -8.19 6.24
N GLU A 25 3.43 -8.66 5.12
CA GLU A 25 4.11 -8.68 3.83
C GLU A 25 4.45 -7.26 3.37
N MET A 26 3.53 -6.31 3.53
CA MET A 26 3.78 -4.89 3.23
C MET A 26 4.92 -4.32 4.08
N ALA A 27 4.97 -4.65 5.37
CA ALA A 27 6.01 -4.20 6.30
C ALA A 27 7.38 -4.75 5.89
N SER A 28 7.43 -6.04 5.54
CA SER A 28 8.64 -6.71 5.05
C SER A 28 9.11 -6.10 3.72
N ALA A 29 8.18 -5.86 2.78
CA ALA A 29 8.49 -5.30 1.46
C ALA A 29 8.99 -3.85 1.53
N LEU A 30 8.46 -3.05 2.46
CA LEU A 30 8.87 -1.66 2.67
C LEU A 30 9.98 -1.51 3.72
N GLN A 31 10.45 -2.62 4.31
CA GLN A 31 11.48 -2.65 5.36
C GLN A 31 11.18 -1.72 6.55
N VAL A 32 9.92 -1.70 6.98
CA VAL A 32 9.46 -0.92 8.13
C VAL A 32 8.73 -1.81 9.12
N ASN A 33 8.47 -1.28 10.32
CA ASN A 33 7.65 -1.97 11.30
C ASN A 33 6.19 -2.12 10.78
N GLN A 34 5.56 -3.26 11.08
CA GLN A 34 4.15 -3.51 10.79
C GLN A 34 3.22 -2.45 11.42
N SER A 35 3.54 -1.94 12.61
CA SER A 35 2.77 -0.87 13.26
C SER A 35 2.76 0.43 12.44
N THR A 36 3.86 0.76 11.77
CA THR A 36 3.94 1.88 10.83
C THR A 36 3.01 1.67 9.65
N ILE A 37 2.99 0.47 9.06
CA ILE A 37 2.07 0.14 7.96
C ILE A 37 0.62 0.26 8.40
N VAL A 38 0.25 -0.30 9.56
CA VAL A 38 -1.12 -0.21 10.09
C VAL A 38 -1.57 1.25 10.24
N ARG A 39 -0.73 2.10 10.82
CA ARG A 39 -1.01 3.53 10.98
C ARG A 39 -1.19 4.24 9.63
N LYS A 40 -0.33 3.95 8.65
CA LYS A 40 -0.39 4.59 7.33
C LYS A 40 -1.60 4.11 6.51
N ILE A 41 -1.95 2.83 6.60
CA ILE A 41 -3.18 2.27 6.01
C ILE A 41 -4.42 2.97 6.55
N GLN A 42 -4.49 3.18 7.86
CA GLN A 42 -5.60 3.92 8.49
C GLN A 42 -5.62 5.40 8.06
N LYS A 43 -4.45 6.06 8.02
CA LYS A 43 -4.31 7.46 7.57
C LYS A 43 -4.82 7.64 6.14
N TYR A 44 -4.43 6.76 5.22
CA TYR A 44 -4.75 6.88 3.79
C TYR A 44 -5.97 6.07 3.35
N ARG A 45 -6.56 5.29 4.25
CA ARG A 45 -7.68 4.36 3.99
C ARG A 45 -7.39 3.37 2.85
N VAL A 46 -6.17 2.84 2.80
CA VAL A 46 -5.69 1.90 1.78
C VAL A 46 -5.49 0.54 2.41
N TYR A 47 -6.40 -0.42 2.15
CA TYR A 47 -6.33 -1.75 2.74
C TYR A 47 -5.73 -2.76 1.75
N PRO A 48 -4.88 -3.70 2.21
CA PRO A 48 -4.36 -4.75 1.35
C PRO A 48 -5.53 -5.57 0.81
N THR A 49 -5.73 -5.52 -0.50
CA THR A 49 -6.79 -6.28 -1.14
C THR A 49 -6.24 -7.67 -1.43
N GLY A 50 -6.52 -8.61 -0.54
CA GLY A 50 -6.26 -10.02 -0.82
C GLY A 50 -6.90 -10.42 -2.16
N SER A 51 -6.05 -10.63 -3.17
CA SER A 51 -6.33 -11.45 -4.34
C SER A 51 -7.30 -10.93 -5.44
N LYS A 52 -7.77 -9.66 -5.45
CA LYS A 52 -8.78 -9.21 -6.46
C LYS A 52 -8.37 -8.12 -7.46
N GLN A 53 -7.13 -7.58 -7.47
CA GLN A 53 -6.79 -6.47 -8.39
C GLN A 53 -6.07 -6.84 -9.70
N LYS A 54 -5.56 -8.07 -9.87
CA LYS A 54 -4.91 -8.50 -11.13
C LYS A 54 -5.84 -8.47 -12.37
N LYS A 55 -7.15 -8.22 -12.18
CA LYS A 55 -8.17 -8.11 -13.24
C LYS A 55 -8.33 -6.66 -13.77
N LEU A 56 -7.99 -5.62 -13.00
CA LEU A 56 -8.27 -4.23 -13.42
C LEU A 56 -7.18 -3.64 -14.34
N MET A 57 -5.92 -4.06 -14.21
CA MET A 57 -4.82 -3.60 -15.09
C MET A 57 -4.68 -4.39 -16.41
N LYS A 58 -5.51 -5.42 -16.66
CA LYS A 58 -5.45 -6.25 -17.87
C LYS A 58 -6.41 -5.81 -19.00
N ASN A 59 -7.25 -4.81 -18.77
CA ASN A 59 -8.29 -4.38 -19.71
C ASN A 59 -7.96 -3.08 -20.48
N THR A 60 -6.68 -2.69 -20.54
CA THR A 60 -6.21 -1.54 -21.33
C THR A 60 -5.20 -1.96 -22.40
N LYS A 61 -5.50 -3.06 -23.12
CA LYS A 61 -4.88 -3.37 -24.40
C LYS A 61 -5.94 -3.31 -25.49
#